data_AF-C0PEM9-F1
#
_entry.id   AF-C0PEM9-F1
#
_cell.length_a   1.000
_cell.length_b   1.000
_cell.length_c   1.000
_cell.angle_alpha   90.00
_cell.angle_beta   90.00
_cell.angle_gamma   90.00
#
_symmetry.space_group_name_H-M   'P 1'
#
loop_
_entity.id
_entity.type
_entity.pdbx_description
1 polymer ?
#
loop_
_entity_poly.entity_id
_entity_poly.type
_entity_poly.pdbx_seq_one_letter_code
_entity_poly.pdbx_strand_id
1 'polypeptide(L)'
;MSCPARHPSSPLLPIQRAIHHPTTKPSPSRLPNPRRIRAPGGTRGAGSPTASRPRGPALRTGELDSRRRRRLYFISISRSLRRSSGERGSERRKQRTTDQYKMAVSFKYWDDCLDPEDMRLMWQDPVVSKEWNDAGEEQGQKVHLSRDPDGEAYLTQTEMMAVAAITVHRHFKSQLDPYMIGALAEIASGRRLFVDTYDRKTKETKVGILQVAPEVAQWLGRELGYKSYDIEDNTNLLYWPLVNVYFGAAYAKWLFSCDDRQRTEEFVVRAYKGGKKKAAHKSTSPIFQRYLYVKENLLSIRQPEICHDLAPDQEKLSSTESQLIYWDSKVSEADMDAMWKHPDVYKEWIKSGERRGNVRFSHDAKNRPYLSRVEVKAVAEIIISRHLSTRGVKPEALAALAEVCSMRFVHGVSTRTGLMGIDYPTAVWLSRDCGYRAYTLISVDDLYNPFASMYFGASYLAWLSQYEGREQSYEFIVQAYLGGPENVSLQETGPFWNQFLESLTQYQDPKKDNNNSCCIL
;
A
#
# COMPACT_ATOMS: atom_id res chain seq x y z
N MET A 1 -22.88 67.51 -74.96
CA MET A 1 -22.05 68.47 -74.21
C MET A 1 -21.65 67.81 -72.90
N SER A 2 -20.33 67.61 -72.74
CA SER A 2 -19.52 67.67 -71.50
C SER A 2 -19.86 66.81 -70.26
N CYS A 3 -18.95 65.88 -69.96
CA CYS A 3 -18.54 65.46 -68.60
C CYS A 3 -17.78 66.61 -67.86
N PRO A 4 -17.13 66.45 -66.66
CA PRO A 4 -17.15 65.38 -65.63
C PRO A 4 -17.14 65.88 -64.15
N ALA A 5 -17.27 64.95 -63.17
CA ALA A 5 -16.45 64.82 -61.94
C ALA A 5 -16.93 63.62 -61.11
N ARG A 6 -16.16 62.79 -60.38
CA ARG A 6 -14.74 62.39 -60.31
C ARG A 6 -14.73 61.06 -59.50
N HIS A 7 -14.00 60.02 -59.93
CA HIS A 7 -13.58 58.87 -59.10
C HIS A 7 -12.37 59.26 -58.21
N PRO A 8 -12.06 58.51 -57.12
CA PRO A 8 -11.15 57.34 -57.17
C PRO A 8 -11.60 56.15 -56.25
N SER A 9 -11.54 54.89 -56.66
CA SER A 9 -10.39 53.95 -56.64
C SER A 9 -10.01 53.42 -55.24
N SER A 10 -10.37 52.18 -54.92
CA SER A 10 -9.82 51.34 -53.81
C SER A 10 -8.33 51.00 -54.04
N PRO A 11 -7.51 50.61 -53.03
CA PRO A 11 -7.51 49.21 -52.55
C PRO A 11 -7.02 48.93 -51.10
N LEU A 12 -7.47 47.79 -50.58
CA LEU A 12 -6.80 46.78 -49.73
C LEU A 12 -5.79 47.21 -48.63
N LEU A 13 -6.16 46.92 -47.37
CA LEU A 13 -5.21 46.72 -46.26
C LEU A 13 -5.38 45.30 -45.65
N PRO A 14 -4.29 44.61 -45.28
CA PRO A 14 -4.31 43.21 -44.89
C PRO A 14 -4.60 43.02 -43.40
N ILE A 15 -5.62 42.21 -43.09
CA ILE A 15 -5.85 41.71 -41.72
C ILE A 15 -4.86 40.56 -41.49
N GLN A 16 -3.78 40.83 -40.76
CA GLN A 16 -2.94 39.79 -40.20
C GLN A 16 -3.76 38.95 -39.22
N ARG A 17 -4.15 37.74 -39.64
CA ARG A 17 -4.54 36.67 -38.73
C ARG A 17 -3.30 36.26 -37.94
N ALA A 18 -3.24 36.65 -36.68
CA ALA A 18 -2.30 36.09 -35.72
C ALA A 18 -2.64 34.59 -35.55
N ILE A 19 -1.94 33.74 -36.28
CA ILE A 19 -1.87 32.31 -36.01
C ILE A 19 -1.05 32.18 -34.71
N HIS A 20 -1.74 32.12 -33.57
CA HIS A 20 -1.12 31.59 -32.36
C HIS A 20 -0.91 30.09 -32.56
N HIS A 21 0.27 29.72 -33.04
CA HIS A 21 0.78 28.38 -32.82
C HIS A 21 0.94 28.19 -31.31
N PRO A 22 0.31 27.19 -30.68
CA PRO A 22 0.64 26.83 -29.31
C PRO A 22 2.02 26.15 -29.34
N THR A 23 3.07 26.95 -29.20
CA THR A 23 4.45 26.49 -28.98
C THR A 23 4.64 26.11 -27.51
N THR A 24 3.86 25.15 -27.03
CA THR A 24 4.23 24.30 -25.90
C THR A 24 3.55 22.96 -26.11
N LYS A 25 4.32 21.94 -26.53
CA LYS A 25 3.91 20.55 -26.32
C LYS A 25 3.62 20.40 -24.82
N PRO A 26 2.48 19.83 -24.39
CA PRO A 26 2.31 19.48 -22.99
C PRO A 26 3.47 18.56 -22.61
N SER A 27 4.27 18.95 -21.62
CA SER A 27 5.25 18.04 -21.04
C SER A 27 4.48 16.78 -20.62
N PRO A 28 4.91 15.57 -21.02
CA PRO A 28 4.24 14.35 -20.59
C PRO A 28 4.23 14.35 -19.06
N SER A 29 3.03 14.31 -18.47
CA SER A 29 2.84 14.16 -17.04
C SER A 29 3.67 12.95 -16.59
N ARG A 30 4.69 13.20 -15.76
CA ARG A 30 5.62 12.16 -15.31
C ARG A 30 4.84 11.15 -14.47
N LEU A 31 4.96 9.86 -14.80
CA LEU A 31 4.36 8.77 -14.04
C LEU A 31 4.73 8.91 -12.55
N PRO A 32 3.76 8.99 -11.62
CA PRO A 32 4.06 8.86 -10.21
C PRO A 32 4.53 7.44 -9.97
N ASN A 33 5.69 7.29 -9.36
CA ASN A 33 6.19 5.99 -8.95
C ASN A 33 6.05 5.86 -7.43
N PRO A 34 4.97 5.24 -6.92
CA PRO A 34 4.76 5.07 -5.49
C PRO A 34 5.80 4.22 -4.78
N ARG A 35 6.47 3.32 -5.51
CA ARG A 35 7.61 2.58 -4.98
C ARG A 35 8.82 3.49 -4.75
N ARG A 36 8.89 4.65 -5.41
CA ARG A 36 9.87 5.74 -5.17
C ARG A 36 9.36 6.87 -4.28
N ILE A 37 8.05 6.97 -4.03
CA ILE A 37 7.50 7.93 -3.06
C ILE A 37 8.11 7.60 -1.69
N ARG A 38 8.84 8.55 -1.13
CA ARG A 38 9.60 8.35 0.10
C ARG A 38 8.74 8.67 1.29
N ALA A 39 8.66 7.72 2.22
CA ALA A 39 8.16 8.00 3.56
C ALA A 39 8.95 9.16 4.20
N PRO A 40 8.28 10.03 4.99
CA PRO A 40 8.92 11.01 5.85
C PRO A 40 10.02 10.36 6.73
N GLY A 41 11.06 11.12 7.07
CA GLY A 41 12.17 10.62 7.89
C GLY A 41 13.22 9.77 7.16
N GLY A 42 12.98 9.40 5.89
CA GLY A 42 13.94 8.75 5.01
C GLY A 42 15.08 9.67 4.53
N THR A 43 15.98 10.07 5.44
CA THR A 43 17.22 10.87 5.21
C THR A 43 17.20 11.81 4.00
N ARG A 44 16.81 13.07 4.21
CA ARG A 44 17.47 14.20 3.56
C ARG A 44 18.80 14.43 4.28
N GLY A 45 19.91 14.38 3.55
CA GLY A 45 21.24 14.68 4.10
C GLY A 45 22.25 14.84 2.98
N ALA A 46 22.46 16.11 2.60
CA ALA A 46 23.59 16.68 1.87
C ALA A 46 24.34 15.77 0.87
N GLY A 47 24.16 16.06 -0.43
CA GLY A 47 25.22 15.79 -1.39
C GLY A 47 26.44 16.64 -1.04
N SER A 48 27.54 15.99 -0.63
CA SER A 48 28.86 16.57 -0.81
C SER A 48 29.38 16.06 -2.16
N PRO A 49 29.79 16.94 -3.09
CA PRO A 49 30.32 16.51 -4.37
C PRO A 49 31.63 15.76 -4.16
N THR A 50 31.69 14.53 -4.65
CA THR A 50 32.95 13.84 -4.95
C THR A 50 33.65 14.59 -6.08
N ALA A 51 34.40 15.65 -5.73
CA ALA A 51 35.43 16.20 -6.58
C ALA A 51 36.73 15.43 -6.30
N SER A 52 37.04 14.53 -7.22
CA SER A 52 38.35 13.93 -7.41
C SER A 52 39.46 14.98 -7.49
N ARG A 53 40.49 14.88 -6.64
CA ARG A 53 41.84 15.38 -6.95
C ARG A 53 42.93 14.48 -6.32
N PRO A 54 44.12 14.39 -6.94
CA PRO A 54 45.03 13.26 -6.82
C PRO A 54 46.08 13.44 -5.71
N ARG A 55 46.73 12.32 -5.38
CA ARG A 55 47.85 12.20 -4.41
C ARG A 55 49.09 13.00 -4.85
N GLY A 56 49.78 13.59 -3.86
CA GLY A 56 51.14 14.14 -3.93
C GLY A 56 51.62 14.63 -2.55
N PRO A 57 52.93 14.67 -2.24
CA PRO A 57 53.49 13.97 -1.08
C PRO A 57 53.84 14.84 0.15
N ALA A 58 54.16 14.13 1.24
CA ALA A 58 54.54 14.62 2.56
C ALA A 58 55.87 15.40 2.60
N LEU A 59 55.98 16.36 3.52
CA LEU A 59 57.22 16.80 4.17
C LEU A 59 56.92 17.56 5.48
N ARG A 60 57.97 17.68 6.31
CA ARG A 60 58.06 17.77 7.77
C ARG A 60 58.12 19.20 8.35
N THR A 61 58.00 19.24 9.69
CA THR A 61 58.62 20.14 10.70
C THR A 61 58.08 21.56 10.95
N GLY A 62 58.00 21.91 12.24
CA GLY A 62 58.03 23.30 12.73
C GLY A 62 57.20 23.55 14.00
N GLU A 63 57.85 23.53 15.16
CA GLU A 63 57.36 24.12 16.43
C GLU A 63 56.99 25.60 16.27
N LEU A 64 55.97 26.08 16.99
CA LEU A 64 56.02 27.36 17.72
C LEU A 64 54.77 27.61 18.60
N ASP A 65 55.08 27.75 19.88
CA ASP A 65 54.63 28.76 20.84
C ASP A 65 53.25 28.67 21.54
N SER A 66 53.38 28.19 22.78
CA SER A 66 52.41 28.07 23.85
C SER A 66 52.26 29.38 24.66
N ARG A 67 51.52 30.37 24.14
CA ARG A 67 51.08 31.55 24.94
C ARG A 67 49.69 32.10 24.63
N ARG A 68 48.85 31.37 23.88
CA ARG A 68 47.44 31.73 23.56
C ARG A 68 46.36 30.77 24.09
N ARG A 69 46.67 29.85 25.01
CA ARG A 69 45.70 28.85 25.51
C ARG A 69 44.99 29.15 26.83
N ARG A 70 45.34 30.21 27.58
CA ARG A 70 44.74 30.45 28.92
C ARG A 70 43.60 31.45 28.99
N ARG A 71 43.26 32.20 27.93
CA ARG A 71 42.07 33.09 27.91
C ARG A 71 40.84 32.53 27.18
N LEU A 72 40.94 31.39 26.49
CA LEU A 72 39.81 30.76 25.78
C LEU A 72 39.13 29.63 26.59
N TYR A 73 39.72 29.19 27.71
CA TYR A 73 39.14 28.11 28.52
C TYR A 73 38.03 28.58 29.49
N PHE A 74 38.02 29.85 29.91
CA PHE A 74 37.00 30.36 30.86
C PHE A 74 35.67 30.78 30.20
N ILE A 75 35.67 31.09 28.91
CA ILE A 75 34.43 31.43 28.14
C ILE A 75 33.75 30.15 27.59
N SER A 76 34.51 29.06 27.43
CA SER A 76 34.01 27.76 26.94
C SER A 76 33.14 27.03 27.97
N ILE A 77 33.58 27.00 29.24
CA ILE A 77 32.89 26.26 30.32
C ILE A 77 31.54 26.91 30.68
N SER A 78 31.47 28.24 30.68
CA SER A 78 30.25 28.99 30.99
C SER A 78 29.19 28.96 29.85
N ARG A 79 29.61 28.76 28.59
CA ARG A 79 28.68 28.48 27.47
C ARG A 79 28.22 27.03 27.41
N SER A 80 29.07 26.06 27.80
CA SER A 80 28.70 24.64 27.87
C SER A 80 27.67 24.35 28.97
N LEU A 81 27.83 24.98 30.15
CA LEU A 81 26.87 24.87 31.25
C LEU A 81 25.52 25.54 30.95
N ARG A 82 25.49 26.65 30.20
CA ARG A 82 24.22 27.28 29.73
C ARG A 82 23.51 26.50 28.61
N ARG A 83 24.24 25.81 27.73
CA ARG A 83 23.64 24.91 26.72
C ARG A 83 23.07 23.65 27.37
N SER A 84 23.78 23.06 28.34
CA SER A 84 23.30 21.87 29.07
C SER A 84 22.10 22.14 29.99
N SER A 85 21.95 23.35 30.53
CA SER A 85 20.76 23.75 31.30
C SER A 85 19.58 24.14 30.42
N GLY A 86 19.83 24.77 29.26
CA GLY A 86 18.81 25.02 28.22
C GLY A 86 18.29 23.75 27.56
N GLU A 87 19.16 22.77 27.30
CA GLU A 87 18.81 21.44 26.75
C GLU A 87 18.03 20.60 27.77
N ARG A 88 18.47 20.54 29.04
CA ARG A 88 17.69 19.89 30.11
C ARG A 88 16.36 20.58 30.39
N GLY A 89 16.30 21.90 30.24
CA GLY A 89 15.06 22.68 30.33
C GLY A 89 14.10 22.39 29.17
N SER A 90 14.61 22.26 27.95
CA SER A 90 13.85 21.84 26.76
C SER A 90 13.37 20.38 26.85
N GLU A 91 14.24 19.48 27.33
CA GLU A 91 13.94 18.04 27.46
C GLU A 91 12.94 17.80 28.60
N ARG A 92 13.09 18.46 29.76
CA ARG A 92 12.06 18.46 30.82
C ARG A 92 10.77 19.13 30.41
N ARG A 93 10.81 20.19 29.59
CA ARG A 93 9.61 20.85 29.07
C ARG A 93 8.88 19.96 28.09
N LYS A 94 9.58 19.31 27.15
CA LYS A 94 9.01 18.32 26.21
C LYS A 94 8.49 17.09 26.94
N GLN A 95 9.24 16.52 27.88
CA GLN A 95 8.79 15.42 28.72
C GLN A 95 7.53 15.81 29.50
N ARG A 96 7.50 17.00 30.11
CA ARG A 96 6.28 17.53 30.77
C ARG A 96 5.13 17.76 29.79
N THR A 97 5.37 18.23 28.57
CA THR A 97 4.30 18.36 27.58
C THR A 97 3.79 16.98 27.16
N THR A 98 4.67 16.01 26.93
CA THR A 98 4.32 14.62 26.61
C THR A 98 3.57 13.94 27.77
N ASP A 99 4.01 14.13 29.02
CA ASP A 99 3.33 13.64 30.21
C ASP A 99 1.96 14.32 30.41
N GLN A 100 1.84 15.62 30.08
CA GLN A 100 0.60 16.37 30.10
C GLN A 100 -0.36 15.97 28.96
N TYR A 101 0.15 15.51 27.81
CA TYR A 101 -0.63 14.91 26.72
C TYR A 101 -1.02 13.45 27.01
N LYS A 102 -0.16 12.66 27.70
CA LYS A 102 -0.49 11.32 28.21
C LYS A 102 -1.60 11.36 29.26
N MET A 103 -1.65 12.41 30.08
CA MET A 103 -2.76 12.65 31.01
C MET A 103 -4.11 12.89 30.31
N ALA A 104 -4.12 13.25 29.01
CA ALA A 104 -5.33 13.53 28.24
C ALA A 104 -5.88 12.29 27.50
N VAL A 105 -5.09 11.22 27.37
CA VAL A 105 -5.49 9.97 26.70
C VAL A 105 -5.10 8.80 27.60
N SER A 106 -5.97 8.46 28.56
CA SER A 106 -5.82 7.26 29.37
C SER A 106 -7.05 6.37 29.16
N PHE A 107 -6.85 5.27 28.43
CA PHE A 107 -7.91 4.29 28.23
C PHE A 107 -7.94 3.35 29.43
N LYS A 108 -9.11 3.25 30.07
CA LYS A 108 -9.34 2.23 31.11
C LYS A 108 -9.99 1.00 30.49
N TYR A 109 -10.85 1.22 29.51
CA TYR A 109 -11.62 0.18 28.84
C TYR A 109 -11.29 0.14 27.35
N TRP A 110 -11.46 -1.03 26.75
CA TRP A 110 -11.41 -1.20 25.30
C TRP A 110 -12.43 -0.30 24.60
N ASP A 111 -13.62 -0.13 25.20
CA ASP A 111 -14.69 0.76 24.76
C ASP A 111 -14.27 2.23 24.63
N ASP A 112 -13.20 2.65 25.30
CA ASP A 112 -12.71 4.03 25.25
C ASP A 112 -11.84 4.29 23.99
N CYS A 113 -11.40 3.23 23.29
CA CYS A 113 -10.48 3.31 22.15
C CYS A 113 -10.80 2.37 20.99
N LEU A 114 -12.06 1.93 20.90
CA LEU A 114 -12.50 0.92 19.95
C LEU A 114 -13.97 1.15 19.58
N ASP A 115 -14.30 1.06 18.29
CA ASP A 115 -15.67 1.24 17.83
C ASP A 115 -16.55 0.02 18.18
N PRO A 116 -17.89 0.17 18.32
CA PRO A 116 -18.77 -0.93 18.71
C PRO A 116 -18.70 -2.17 17.81
N GLU A 117 -18.50 -1.97 16.51
CA GLU A 117 -18.36 -3.06 15.54
C GLU A 117 -17.04 -3.82 15.73
N ASP A 118 -15.96 -3.11 16.05
CA ASP A 118 -14.69 -3.74 16.41
C ASP A 118 -14.81 -4.52 17.71
N MET A 119 -15.56 -3.98 18.69
CA MET A 119 -15.76 -4.64 19.97
C MET A 119 -16.51 -5.96 19.76
N ARG A 120 -17.52 -5.94 18.90
CA ARG A 120 -18.26 -7.13 18.49
C ARG A 120 -17.34 -8.17 17.84
N LEU A 121 -16.42 -7.76 16.97
CA LEU A 121 -15.46 -8.68 16.34
C LEU A 121 -14.44 -9.26 17.33
N MET A 122 -13.98 -8.48 18.31
CA MET A 122 -13.12 -8.98 19.37
C MET A 122 -13.84 -10.07 20.19
N TRP A 123 -15.10 -9.84 20.60
CA TRP A 123 -15.92 -10.85 21.28
C TRP A 123 -16.23 -12.10 20.43
N GLN A 124 -16.22 -11.99 19.10
CA GLN A 124 -16.43 -13.12 18.20
C GLN A 124 -15.19 -14.00 18.03
N ASP A 125 -13.99 -13.51 18.38
CA ASP A 125 -12.80 -14.33 18.41
C ASP A 125 -12.89 -15.28 19.63
N PRO A 126 -12.92 -16.61 19.42
CA PRO A 126 -13.16 -17.56 20.52
C PRO A 126 -12.04 -17.56 21.56
N VAL A 127 -10.81 -17.21 21.17
CA VAL A 127 -9.67 -17.17 22.09
C VAL A 127 -9.73 -15.89 22.92
N VAL A 128 -10.08 -14.76 22.31
CA VAL A 128 -10.29 -13.48 23.04
C VAL A 128 -11.47 -13.59 23.99
N SER A 129 -12.61 -14.07 23.52
CA SER A 129 -13.81 -14.24 24.34
C SER A 129 -13.52 -15.12 25.56
N LYS A 130 -12.80 -16.24 25.37
CA LYS A 130 -12.35 -17.07 26.48
C LYS A 130 -11.46 -16.32 27.46
N GLU A 131 -10.43 -15.61 26.97
CA GLU A 131 -9.52 -14.83 27.82
C GLU A 131 -10.26 -13.76 28.64
N TRP A 132 -11.21 -13.06 28.03
CA TRP A 132 -12.03 -12.04 28.69
C TRP A 132 -13.01 -12.65 29.70
N ASN A 133 -13.68 -13.76 29.36
CA ASN A 133 -14.55 -14.47 30.30
C ASN A 133 -13.76 -15.00 31.50
N ASP A 134 -12.56 -15.56 31.29
CA ASP A 134 -11.68 -16.04 32.35
C ASP A 134 -11.19 -14.89 33.26
N ALA A 135 -11.13 -13.67 32.73
CA ALA A 135 -10.84 -12.44 33.49
C ALA A 135 -12.08 -11.85 34.19
N GLY A 136 -13.28 -12.43 34.00
CA GLY A 136 -14.54 -11.96 34.58
C GLY A 136 -15.19 -10.80 33.84
N GLU A 137 -14.82 -10.56 32.58
CA GLU A 137 -15.45 -9.58 31.71
C GLU A 137 -16.71 -10.19 31.06
N GLU A 138 -17.75 -9.37 30.86
CA GLU A 138 -19.04 -9.83 30.30
C GLU A 138 -19.41 -9.06 29.04
N GLN A 139 -19.93 -9.76 28.04
CA GLN A 139 -20.41 -9.12 26.81
C GLN A 139 -21.57 -8.16 27.11
N GLY A 140 -21.43 -6.91 26.63
CA GLY A 140 -22.40 -5.84 26.89
C GLY A 140 -22.04 -4.95 28.10
N GLN A 141 -21.04 -5.34 28.89
CA GLN A 141 -20.35 -4.46 29.83
C GLN A 141 -19.08 -3.88 29.19
N LYS A 142 -18.55 -2.81 29.79
CA LYS A 142 -17.26 -2.26 29.37
C LYS A 142 -16.14 -3.24 29.72
N VAL A 143 -15.26 -3.52 28.76
CA VAL A 143 -14.16 -4.49 28.92
C VAL A 143 -12.89 -3.77 29.35
N HIS A 144 -12.27 -4.18 30.44
CA HIS A 144 -11.02 -3.55 30.89
C HIS A 144 -9.86 -3.80 29.93
N LEU A 145 -8.99 -2.80 29.77
CA LEU A 145 -7.70 -2.97 29.10
C LEU A 145 -6.69 -3.64 30.03
N SER A 146 -5.96 -4.61 29.47
CA SER A 146 -4.88 -5.31 30.16
C SER A 146 -3.76 -4.35 30.63
N ARG A 147 -3.19 -4.65 31.80
CA ARG A 147 -2.16 -3.85 32.48
C ARG A 147 -0.94 -4.70 32.80
N ASP A 148 0.25 -4.24 32.41
CA ASP A 148 1.49 -4.96 32.71
C ASP A 148 1.82 -4.84 34.22
N PRO A 149 2.85 -5.54 34.74
CA PRO A 149 3.20 -5.44 36.16
C PRO A 149 3.56 -4.03 36.64
N ASP A 150 3.92 -3.13 35.73
CA ASP A 150 4.21 -1.72 36.01
C ASP A 150 2.92 -0.84 35.98
N GLY A 151 1.78 -1.43 35.63
CA GLY A 151 0.47 -0.75 35.53
C GLY A 151 0.24 -0.06 34.18
N GLU A 152 1.09 -0.29 33.19
CA GLU A 152 0.98 0.31 31.86
C GLU A 152 0.01 -0.49 30.97
N ALA A 153 -0.80 0.22 30.19
CA ALA A 153 -1.76 -0.44 29.30
C ALA A 153 -1.04 -1.15 28.14
N TYR A 154 -1.35 -2.43 27.96
CA TYR A 154 -0.80 -3.28 26.92
C TYR A 154 -1.85 -4.23 26.38
N LEU A 155 -1.57 -4.87 25.24
CA LEU A 155 -2.40 -5.96 24.73
C LEU A 155 -1.79 -7.30 25.08
N THR A 156 -2.62 -8.25 25.53
CA THR A 156 -2.21 -9.66 25.59
C THR A 156 -1.84 -10.18 24.20
N GLN A 157 -1.22 -11.37 24.13
CA GLN A 157 -0.87 -11.95 22.83
C GLN A 157 -2.15 -12.31 22.06
N THR A 158 -3.17 -12.77 22.78
CA THR A 158 -4.50 -13.08 22.27
C THR A 158 -5.16 -11.85 21.65
N GLU A 159 -5.26 -10.76 22.42
CA GLU A 159 -5.86 -9.49 22.00
C GLU A 159 -5.11 -8.90 20.80
N MET A 160 -3.77 -8.85 20.86
CA MET A 160 -2.95 -8.32 19.77
C MET A 160 -3.15 -9.12 18.48
N MET A 161 -3.25 -10.45 18.57
CA MET A 161 -3.50 -11.28 17.40
C MET A 161 -4.90 -11.06 16.82
N ALA A 162 -5.92 -10.82 17.64
CA ALA A 162 -7.25 -10.48 17.16
C ALA A 162 -7.26 -9.12 16.46
N VAL A 163 -6.64 -8.10 17.06
CA VAL A 163 -6.46 -6.78 16.44
C VAL A 163 -5.75 -6.89 15.08
N ALA A 164 -4.67 -7.67 15.01
CA ALA A 164 -3.95 -7.91 13.76
C ALA A 164 -4.83 -8.62 12.72
N ALA A 165 -5.56 -9.66 13.13
CA ALA A 165 -6.44 -10.42 12.25
C ALA A 165 -7.60 -9.56 11.72
N ILE A 166 -8.28 -8.80 12.58
CA ILE A 166 -9.35 -7.86 12.20
C ILE A 166 -8.82 -6.83 11.21
N THR A 167 -7.67 -6.20 11.52
CA THR A 167 -7.08 -5.18 10.65
C THR A 167 -6.71 -5.75 9.28
N VAL A 168 -6.03 -6.89 9.24
CA VAL A 168 -5.63 -7.55 7.99
C VAL A 168 -6.85 -7.98 7.21
N HIS A 169 -7.83 -8.62 7.84
CA HIS A 169 -9.06 -9.08 7.19
C HIS A 169 -9.88 -7.90 6.63
N ARG A 170 -9.98 -6.79 7.37
CA ARG A 170 -10.77 -5.64 6.93
C ARG A 170 -10.09 -4.86 5.81
N HIS A 171 -8.80 -4.59 5.91
CA HIS A 171 -8.14 -3.57 5.08
C HIS A 171 -7.05 -4.11 4.15
N PHE A 172 -6.52 -5.30 4.42
CA PHE A 172 -5.42 -5.86 3.62
C PHE A 172 -5.79 -7.18 2.95
N LYS A 173 -6.96 -7.75 3.24
CA LYS A 173 -7.63 -8.83 2.50
C LYS A 173 -6.68 -9.98 2.11
N SER A 174 -5.89 -10.44 3.08
CA SER A 174 -4.87 -11.52 2.95
C SER A 174 -3.58 -11.16 2.22
N GLN A 175 -3.32 -9.89 1.91
CA GLN A 175 -2.04 -9.42 1.37
C GLN A 175 -0.92 -9.39 2.42
N LEU A 176 -1.28 -9.42 3.72
CA LEU A 176 -0.36 -9.45 4.84
C LEU A 176 -0.70 -10.63 5.75
N ASP A 177 0.30 -11.10 6.48
CA ASP A 177 0.18 -12.15 7.49
C ASP A 177 -0.12 -11.52 8.87
N PRO A 178 -1.27 -11.83 9.52
CA PRO A 178 -1.57 -11.33 10.87
C PRO A 178 -0.49 -11.67 11.91
N TYR A 179 0.16 -12.83 11.80
CA TYR A 179 1.22 -13.24 12.73
C TYR A 179 2.47 -12.37 12.57
N MET A 180 2.77 -11.95 11.34
CA MET A 180 3.82 -10.97 11.09
C MET A 180 3.50 -9.65 11.79
N ILE A 181 2.26 -9.17 11.70
CA ILE A 181 1.84 -7.91 12.34
C ILE A 181 1.89 -8.02 13.87
N GLY A 182 1.39 -9.11 14.45
CA GLY A 182 1.47 -9.37 15.89
C GLY A 182 2.92 -9.43 16.39
N ALA A 183 3.81 -10.10 15.66
CA ALA A 183 5.23 -10.16 16.00
C ALA A 183 5.93 -8.79 15.84
N LEU A 184 5.52 -7.99 14.85
CA LEU A 184 6.00 -6.60 14.70
C LEU A 184 5.61 -5.74 15.92
N ALA A 185 4.39 -5.89 16.44
CA ALA A 185 3.94 -5.18 17.64
C ALA A 185 4.75 -5.51 18.90
N GLU A 186 5.05 -6.79 19.11
CA GLU A 186 5.92 -7.24 20.20
C GLU A 186 7.32 -6.62 20.08
N ILE A 187 7.95 -6.66 18.91
CA ILE A 187 9.31 -6.10 18.76
C ILE A 187 9.32 -4.57 18.74
N ALA A 188 8.23 -3.91 18.37
CA ALA A 188 8.16 -2.45 18.24
C ALA A 188 7.97 -1.78 19.61
N SER A 189 6.97 -2.20 20.38
CA SER A 189 6.58 -1.57 21.66
C SER A 189 6.47 -2.53 22.84
N GLY A 190 6.50 -3.84 22.58
CA GLY A 190 6.07 -4.85 23.55
C GLY A 190 4.55 -4.90 23.71
N ARG A 191 3.80 -4.59 22.64
CA ARG A 191 2.32 -4.49 22.64
C ARG A 191 1.73 -3.40 23.54
N ARG A 192 2.53 -2.41 23.94
CA ARG A 192 2.10 -1.30 24.80
C ARG A 192 1.49 -0.17 23.98
N LEU A 193 0.40 0.41 24.50
CA LEU A 193 -0.37 1.45 23.80
C LEU A 193 0.32 2.81 23.91
N PHE A 194 0.70 3.23 25.12
CA PHE A 194 1.18 4.59 25.39
C PHE A 194 2.71 4.71 25.38
N VAL A 195 3.34 4.14 24.34
CA VAL A 195 4.80 4.21 24.15
C VAL A 195 5.15 5.22 23.09
N ASP A 196 5.98 6.19 23.49
CA ASP A 196 6.55 7.20 22.58
C ASP A 196 8.05 6.98 22.47
N THR A 197 8.55 6.80 21.26
CA THR A 197 9.99 6.69 20.99
C THR A 197 10.43 7.84 20.09
N TYR A 198 11.22 8.74 20.66
CA TYR A 198 11.83 9.83 19.90
C TYR A 198 13.14 9.39 19.22
N ASP A 199 13.17 9.43 17.89
CA ASP A 199 14.40 9.22 17.12
C ASP A 199 15.14 10.55 16.93
N ARG A 200 16.26 10.71 17.63
CA ARG A 200 17.10 11.92 17.54
C ARG A 200 17.64 12.19 16.12
N LYS A 201 17.78 11.17 15.28
CA LYS A 201 18.34 11.29 13.92
C LYS A 201 17.31 11.80 12.94
N THR A 202 16.10 11.26 12.98
CA THR A 202 15.02 11.71 12.08
C THR A 202 14.24 12.89 12.68
N LYS A 203 14.39 13.14 13.98
CA LYS A 203 13.64 14.13 14.77
C LYS A 203 12.14 13.84 14.79
N GLU A 204 11.78 12.56 14.72
CA GLU A 204 10.39 12.09 14.73
C GLU A 204 10.08 11.37 16.02
N THR A 205 8.85 11.52 16.50
CA THR A 205 8.30 10.73 17.60
C THR A 205 7.41 9.65 17.02
N LYS A 206 7.75 8.40 17.30
CA LYS A 206 6.94 7.24 16.98
C LYS A 206 6.03 6.92 18.16
N VAL A 207 4.76 6.62 17.89
CA VAL A 207 3.74 6.42 18.92
C VAL A 207 2.98 5.11 18.72
N GLY A 208 2.36 4.60 19.79
CA GLY A 208 1.45 3.47 19.73
C GLY A 208 2.11 2.10 19.56
N ILE A 209 1.28 1.07 19.42
CA ILE A 209 1.68 -0.34 19.44
C ILE A 209 2.72 -0.70 18.37
N LEU A 210 2.54 -0.23 17.14
CA LEU A 210 3.45 -0.45 16.01
C LEU A 210 4.44 0.70 15.80
N GLN A 211 4.55 1.64 16.74
CA GLN A 211 5.54 2.73 16.73
C GLN A 211 5.52 3.49 15.39
N VAL A 212 4.34 3.96 15.00
CA VAL A 212 4.11 4.72 13.77
C VAL A 212 4.32 6.20 14.07
N ALA A 213 5.07 6.91 13.21
CA ALA A 213 5.20 8.36 13.30
C ALA A 213 3.97 9.04 12.67
N PRO A 214 3.40 10.11 13.28
CA PRO A 214 2.26 10.82 12.72
C PRO A 214 2.46 11.25 11.27
N GLU A 215 3.65 11.73 10.92
CA GLU A 215 4.00 12.16 9.57
C GLU A 215 3.92 11.00 8.57
N VAL A 216 4.34 9.79 8.99
CA VAL A 216 4.27 8.58 8.15
C VAL A 216 2.82 8.15 7.94
N ALA A 217 2.00 8.18 9.00
CA ALA A 217 0.59 7.81 8.90
C ALA A 217 -0.19 8.77 7.98
N GLN A 218 0.02 10.09 8.14
CA GLN A 218 -0.59 11.07 7.24
C GLN A 218 -0.09 10.94 5.80
N TRP A 219 1.20 10.63 5.62
CA TRP A 219 1.76 10.35 4.30
C TRP A 219 1.11 9.12 3.65
N LEU A 220 0.86 8.04 4.40
CA LEU A 220 0.14 6.85 3.91
C LEU A 220 -1.28 7.21 3.46
N GLY A 221 -1.99 8.06 4.21
CA GLY A 221 -3.33 8.51 3.84
C GLY A 221 -3.36 9.38 2.58
N ARG A 222 -2.51 10.41 2.54
CA ARG A 222 -2.47 11.38 1.43
C ARG A 222 -1.89 10.79 0.14
N GLU A 223 -0.74 10.13 0.24
CA GLU A 223 0.03 9.72 -0.93
C GLU A 223 -0.27 8.29 -1.37
N LEU A 224 -0.77 7.41 -0.48
CA LEU A 224 -0.98 5.99 -0.80
C LEU A 224 -2.44 5.54 -0.66
N GLY A 225 -3.36 6.43 -0.27
CA GLY A 225 -4.80 6.17 -0.26
C GLY A 225 -5.31 5.37 0.94
N TYR A 226 -4.51 5.24 2.01
CA TYR A 226 -4.92 4.58 3.25
C TYR A 226 -5.78 5.50 4.12
N LYS A 227 -7.08 5.58 3.82
CA LYS A 227 -8.02 6.56 4.39
C LYS A 227 -9.12 5.96 5.27
N SER A 228 -8.97 4.73 5.75
CA SER A 228 -9.98 4.09 6.62
C SER A 228 -10.18 4.84 7.94
N TYR A 229 -9.15 5.55 8.40
CA TYR A 229 -9.21 6.40 9.58
C TYR A 229 -8.66 7.77 9.21
N ASP A 230 -9.42 8.82 9.55
CA ASP A 230 -8.97 10.20 9.37
C ASP A 230 -8.18 10.65 10.60
N ILE A 231 -6.88 10.85 10.39
CA ILE A 231 -5.94 11.29 11.42
C ILE A 231 -5.34 12.67 11.08
N GLU A 232 -5.82 13.35 10.03
CA GLU A 232 -5.27 14.66 9.65
C GLU A 232 -5.50 15.68 10.76
N ASP A 233 -6.69 15.66 11.35
CA ASP A 233 -7.12 16.60 12.40
C ASP A 233 -6.85 16.10 13.82
N ASN A 234 -6.60 14.79 14.02
CA ASN A 234 -6.36 14.22 15.34
C ASN A 234 -5.36 13.05 15.32
N THR A 235 -4.09 13.37 15.53
CA THR A 235 -3.01 12.38 15.59
C THR A 235 -3.05 11.50 16.84
N ASN A 236 -3.82 11.87 17.87
CA ASN A 236 -3.96 11.05 19.08
C ASN A 236 -4.71 9.74 18.82
N LEU A 237 -5.43 9.63 17.69
CA LEU A 237 -6.00 8.37 17.23
C LEU A 237 -4.93 7.30 17.01
N LEU A 238 -3.65 7.66 16.84
CA LEU A 238 -2.56 6.68 16.76
C LEU A 238 -2.27 5.97 18.08
N TYR A 239 -2.88 6.34 19.20
CA TYR A 239 -2.85 5.52 20.42
C TYR A 239 -3.94 4.43 20.44
N TRP A 240 -4.93 4.51 19.53
CA TRP A 240 -5.95 3.48 19.40
C TRP A 240 -5.34 2.24 18.73
N PRO A 241 -5.51 1.03 19.30
CA PRO A 241 -4.88 -0.17 18.77
C PRO A 241 -5.14 -0.43 17.29
N LEU A 242 -6.40 -0.40 16.85
CA LEU A 242 -6.80 -0.71 15.46
C LEU A 242 -6.26 0.33 14.47
N VAL A 243 -6.30 1.61 14.84
CA VAL A 243 -5.80 2.72 14.00
C VAL A 243 -4.29 2.63 13.84
N ASN A 244 -3.55 2.43 14.93
CA ASN A 244 -2.09 2.31 14.88
C ASN A 244 -1.67 1.07 14.08
N VAL A 245 -2.39 -0.04 14.29
CA VAL A 245 -2.12 -1.30 13.59
C VAL A 245 -2.41 -1.18 12.10
N TYR A 246 -3.47 -0.46 11.71
CA TYR A 246 -3.78 -0.16 10.32
C TYR A 246 -2.64 0.57 9.61
N PHE A 247 -2.17 1.69 10.18
CA PHE A 247 -1.07 2.45 9.56
C PHE A 247 0.27 1.72 9.61
N GLY A 248 0.55 0.97 10.68
CA GLY A 248 1.78 0.16 10.76
C GLY A 248 1.77 -1.00 9.76
N ALA A 249 0.63 -1.66 9.56
CA ALA A 249 0.46 -2.67 8.53
C ALA A 249 0.58 -2.08 7.11
N ALA A 250 0.01 -0.90 6.87
CA ALA A 250 0.17 -0.18 5.61
C ALA A 250 1.64 0.18 5.33
N TYR A 251 2.38 0.61 6.36
CA TYR A 251 3.82 0.87 6.25
C TYR A 251 4.62 -0.41 5.97
N ALA A 252 4.29 -1.52 6.65
CA ALA A 252 4.91 -2.82 6.39
C ALA A 252 4.66 -3.29 4.95
N LYS A 253 3.43 -3.16 4.44
CA LYS A 253 3.09 -3.44 3.03
C LYS A 253 3.91 -2.57 2.07
N TRP A 254 4.06 -1.27 2.34
CA TRP A 254 4.88 -0.41 1.49
C TRP A 254 6.35 -0.86 1.47
N LEU A 255 6.92 -1.29 2.60
CA LEU A 255 8.29 -1.79 2.68
C LEU A 255 8.52 -3.05 1.83
N PHE A 256 7.50 -3.88 1.59
CA PHE A 256 7.62 -5.04 0.69
C PHE A 256 7.91 -4.66 -0.77
N SER A 257 7.54 -3.45 -1.20
CA SER A 257 7.73 -2.96 -2.57
C SER A 257 8.58 -1.70 -2.69
N CYS A 258 9.26 -1.28 -1.62
CA CYS A 258 9.95 0.01 -1.63
C CYS A 258 11.21 0.00 -2.52
N ASP A 259 11.49 1.15 -3.12
CA ASP A 259 12.63 1.37 -4.04
C ASP A 259 12.58 0.45 -5.26
N ASP A 260 11.38 0.26 -5.83
CA ASP A 260 11.09 -0.55 -7.03
C ASP A 260 11.43 -2.04 -6.95
N ARG A 261 11.66 -2.56 -5.74
CA ARG A 261 12.08 -3.95 -5.54
C ARG A 261 11.12 -4.68 -4.63
N GLN A 262 10.77 -5.91 -5.02
CA GLN A 262 10.16 -6.86 -4.11
C GLN A 262 11.17 -7.22 -3.01
N ARG A 263 10.73 -7.14 -1.75
CA ARG A 263 11.55 -7.38 -0.57
C ARG A 263 11.08 -8.64 0.15
N THR A 264 12.02 -9.28 0.85
CA THR A 264 11.70 -10.40 1.73
C THR A 264 11.11 -9.90 3.04
N GLU A 265 10.40 -10.78 3.75
CA GLU A 265 9.90 -10.52 5.11
C GLU A 265 11.04 -10.09 6.06
N GLU A 266 12.21 -10.73 5.96
CA GLU A 266 13.41 -10.33 6.73
C GLU A 266 13.78 -8.86 6.48
N PHE A 267 13.85 -8.45 5.21
CA PHE A 267 14.17 -7.07 4.89
C PHE A 267 13.14 -6.12 5.52
N VAL A 268 11.85 -6.44 5.41
CA VAL A 268 10.76 -5.61 5.95
C VAL A 268 10.89 -5.47 7.45
N VAL A 269 11.03 -6.57 8.19
CA VAL A 269 11.16 -6.56 9.66
C VAL A 269 12.37 -5.74 10.10
N ARG A 270 13.53 -5.95 9.45
CA ARG A 270 14.76 -5.22 9.77
C ARG A 270 14.66 -3.74 9.41
N ALA A 271 14.01 -3.41 8.30
CA ALA A 271 13.77 -2.04 7.86
C ALA A 271 12.75 -1.30 8.74
N TYR A 272 11.72 -1.99 9.22
CA TYR A 272 10.66 -1.43 10.03
C TYR A 272 11.21 -0.82 11.33
N LYS A 273 12.02 -1.59 12.07
CA LYS A 273 12.64 -1.15 13.33
C LYS A 273 13.98 -0.45 13.13
N GLY A 274 14.82 -0.93 12.21
CA GLY A 274 16.19 -0.44 12.02
C GLY A 274 16.38 0.64 10.95
N GLY A 275 15.35 0.91 10.15
CA GLY A 275 15.40 1.79 8.98
C GLY A 275 15.96 1.10 7.73
N LYS A 276 15.46 1.48 6.55
CA LYS A 276 15.79 0.85 5.24
C LYS A 276 17.29 0.70 4.99
N LYS A 277 18.10 1.71 5.32
CA LYS A 277 19.56 1.70 5.10
C LYS A 277 20.30 0.64 5.92
N LYS A 278 19.75 0.24 7.06
CA LYS A 278 20.34 -0.77 7.95
C LYS A 278 19.69 -2.14 7.79
N ALA A 279 18.71 -2.29 6.91
CA ALA A 279 17.96 -3.53 6.73
C ALA A 279 18.88 -4.71 6.37
N ALA A 280 19.95 -4.47 5.61
CA ALA A 280 20.96 -5.50 5.29
C ALA A 280 22.13 -5.57 6.29
N HIS A 281 22.28 -4.59 7.19
CA HIS A 281 23.46 -4.50 8.06
C HIS A 281 23.39 -5.47 9.24
N LYS A 282 24.48 -6.18 9.56
CA LYS A 282 24.53 -7.23 10.61
C LYS A 282 23.95 -6.81 11.97
N SER A 283 24.05 -5.52 12.32
CA SER A 283 23.48 -4.99 13.57
C SER A 283 21.95 -5.14 13.70
N THR A 284 21.22 -5.33 12.60
CA THR A 284 19.76 -5.54 12.62
C THR A 284 19.39 -7.03 12.60
N SER A 285 20.36 -7.95 12.51
CA SER A 285 20.11 -9.40 12.57
C SER A 285 19.41 -9.84 13.87
N PRO A 286 19.79 -9.33 15.07
CA PRO A 286 19.09 -9.69 16.30
C PRO A 286 17.60 -9.31 16.30
N ILE A 287 17.21 -8.28 15.53
CA ILE A 287 15.80 -7.88 15.38
C ILE A 287 15.01 -8.99 14.69
N PHE A 288 15.56 -9.55 13.61
CA PHE A 288 14.88 -10.61 12.86
C PHE A 288 14.86 -11.93 13.62
N GLN A 289 15.92 -12.27 14.35
CA GLN A 289 15.93 -13.46 15.23
C GLN A 289 14.85 -13.37 16.31
N ARG A 290 14.74 -12.21 16.97
CA ARG A 290 13.68 -11.99 17.97
C ARG A 290 12.29 -12.07 17.33
N TYR A 291 12.13 -11.51 16.14
CA TYR A 291 10.89 -11.57 15.39
C TYR A 291 10.47 -13.02 15.08
N LEU A 292 11.38 -13.86 14.56
CA LEU A 292 11.09 -15.26 14.25
C LEU A 292 10.63 -16.03 15.50
N TYR A 293 11.35 -15.88 16.61
CA TYR A 293 10.99 -16.49 17.88
C TYR A 293 9.58 -16.09 18.34
N VAL A 294 9.24 -14.80 18.25
CA VAL A 294 7.91 -14.31 18.62
C VAL A 294 6.84 -14.86 17.68
N LYS A 295 7.09 -14.81 16.36
CA LYS A 295 6.13 -15.30 15.36
C LYS A 295 5.82 -16.79 15.54
N GLU A 296 6.84 -17.60 15.80
CA GLU A 296 6.70 -19.02 16.09
C GLU A 296 5.86 -19.27 17.36
N ASN A 297 6.13 -18.55 18.45
CA ASN A 297 5.32 -18.65 19.67
C ASN A 297 3.85 -18.27 19.44
N LEU A 298 3.59 -17.22 18.65
CA LEU A 298 2.22 -16.79 18.34
C LEU A 298 1.47 -17.86 17.53
N LEU A 299 2.17 -18.56 16.62
CA LEU A 299 1.61 -19.68 15.88
C LEU A 299 1.25 -20.85 16.80
N SER A 300 2.11 -21.16 17.78
CA SER A 300 1.85 -22.23 18.75
C SER A 300 0.62 -21.96 19.63
N ILE A 301 0.39 -20.71 20.04
CA ILE A 301 -0.75 -20.33 20.91
C ILE A 301 -2.07 -20.38 20.16
N ARG A 302 -2.07 -20.07 18.86
CA ARG A 302 -3.27 -19.98 18.03
C ARG A 302 -3.60 -21.28 17.28
N GLN A 303 -2.74 -22.30 17.32
CA GLN A 303 -3.12 -23.65 16.91
C GLN A 303 -3.89 -24.30 18.06
N PRO A 304 -5.17 -24.66 17.87
CA PRO A 304 -5.81 -25.62 18.77
C PRO A 304 -5.01 -26.92 18.65
N GLU A 305 -4.72 -27.54 19.79
CA GLU A 305 -4.32 -28.93 19.85
C GLU A 305 -5.27 -29.73 18.96
N ILE A 306 -4.75 -30.23 17.83
CA ILE A 306 -5.39 -31.31 17.08
C ILE A 306 -5.31 -32.50 18.04
N CYS A 307 -6.33 -32.65 18.87
CA CYS A 307 -6.51 -33.86 19.65
C CYS A 307 -6.76 -34.98 18.64
N HIS A 308 -5.80 -35.89 18.57
CA HIS A 308 -5.94 -37.14 17.86
C HIS A 308 -7.14 -37.95 18.39
N ASP A 309 -7.76 -38.68 17.47
CA ASP A 309 -8.71 -39.79 17.64
C ASP A 309 -10.16 -39.43 18.03
N LEU A 310 -11.07 -39.38 17.04
CA LEU A 310 -11.89 -40.52 16.59
C LEU A 310 -12.73 -40.16 15.34
N ALA A 311 -13.08 -41.21 14.60
CA ALA A 311 -13.76 -41.34 13.29
C ALA A 311 -14.96 -40.40 12.95
N PRO A 312 -15.36 -40.33 11.66
CA PRO A 312 -16.23 -39.30 11.12
C PRO A 312 -17.70 -39.67 11.29
N ASP A 313 -18.46 -38.84 12.00
CA ASP A 313 -19.90 -38.82 11.83
C ASP A 313 -20.37 -37.44 11.38
N GLN A 314 -21.07 -37.51 10.28
CA GLN A 314 -21.62 -36.47 9.46
C GLN A 314 -22.89 -35.95 10.15
N GLU A 315 -22.82 -34.84 10.87
CA GLU A 315 -24.01 -34.03 11.12
C GLU A 315 -23.71 -32.55 11.41
N LYS A 316 -24.37 -31.72 10.59
CA LYS A 316 -24.43 -30.25 10.59
C LYS A 316 -24.44 -29.63 12.00
N LEU A 317 -23.38 -28.90 12.32
CA LEU A 317 -23.48 -27.66 13.10
C LEU A 317 -22.69 -26.57 12.39
N SER A 318 -23.40 -25.47 12.13
CA SER A 318 -22.97 -24.26 11.44
C SER A 318 -21.75 -23.63 12.11
N SER A 319 -20.55 -24.00 11.66
CA SER A 319 -19.30 -23.35 12.04
C SER A 319 -18.97 -22.26 11.02
N THR A 320 -19.44 -21.06 11.33
CA THR A 320 -19.00 -19.76 10.79
C THR A 320 -19.14 -19.63 9.27
N GLU A 321 -20.19 -18.95 8.82
CA GLU A 321 -20.23 -18.31 7.50
C GLU A 321 -18.94 -17.50 7.34
N SER A 322 -17.93 -18.09 6.69
CA SER A 322 -16.79 -17.38 6.14
C SER A 322 -17.36 -16.35 5.19
N GLN A 323 -17.54 -15.11 5.69
CA GLN A 323 -18.20 -13.97 5.04
C GLN A 323 -18.15 -14.10 3.52
N LEU A 324 -19.20 -14.69 2.94
CA LEU A 324 -19.26 -14.92 1.50
C LEU A 324 -19.24 -13.54 0.84
N ILE A 325 -18.26 -13.31 -0.02
CA ILE A 325 -18.15 -12.05 -0.75
C ILE A 325 -18.94 -12.22 -2.05
N TYR A 326 -19.84 -11.28 -2.29
CA TYR A 326 -20.73 -11.28 -3.45
C TYR A 326 -20.30 -10.20 -4.44
N TRP A 327 -20.40 -10.51 -5.73
CA TRP A 327 -20.19 -9.56 -6.82
C TRP A 327 -21.07 -8.31 -6.66
N ASP A 328 -22.36 -8.51 -6.36
CA ASP A 328 -23.36 -7.46 -6.24
C ASP A 328 -23.03 -6.43 -5.14
N SER A 329 -22.22 -6.81 -4.14
CA SER A 329 -21.75 -5.90 -3.08
C SER A 329 -20.52 -5.06 -3.46
N LYS A 330 -19.86 -5.39 -4.57
CA LYS A 330 -18.57 -4.80 -4.98
C LYS A 330 -18.66 -4.03 -6.28
N VAL A 331 -19.63 -4.36 -7.11
CA VAL A 331 -19.73 -3.93 -8.50
C VAL A 331 -21.06 -3.21 -8.73
N SER A 332 -21.07 -2.24 -9.65
CA SER A 332 -22.29 -1.48 -9.95
C SER A 332 -23.35 -2.37 -10.60
N GLU A 333 -24.63 -1.99 -10.46
CA GLU A 333 -25.73 -2.69 -11.14
C GLU A 333 -25.52 -2.76 -12.66
N ALA A 334 -25.00 -1.68 -13.26
CA ALA A 334 -24.73 -1.60 -14.69
C ALA A 334 -23.62 -2.55 -15.17
N ASP A 335 -22.64 -2.83 -14.32
CA ASP A 335 -21.57 -3.81 -14.59
C ASP A 335 -22.07 -5.24 -14.35
N MET A 336 -22.87 -5.47 -13.31
CA MET A 336 -23.54 -6.77 -13.08
C MET A 336 -24.45 -7.15 -14.25
N ASP A 337 -25.25 -6.20 -14.74
CA ASP A 337 -26.09 -6.40 -15.93
C ASP A 337 -25.28 -6.75 -17.17
N ALA A 338 -24.07 -6.20 -17.30
CA ALA A 338 -23.17 -6.52 -18.40
C ALA A 338 -22.66 -7.97 -18.29
N MET A 339 -22.27 -8.40 -17.09
CA MET A 339 -21.86 -9.78 -16.83
C MET A 339 -22.98 -10.77 -17.13
N TRP A 340 -24.21 -10.48 -16.70
CA TRP A 340 -25.38 -11.32 -16.98
C TRP A 340 -25.76 -11.38 -18.47
N LYS A 341 -25.39 -10.37 -19.26
CA LYS A 341 -25.60 -10.35 -20.72
C LYS A 341 -24.48 -11.07 -21.48
N HIS A 342 -23.34 -11.30 -20.84
CA HIS A 342 -22.20 -11.98 -21.48
C HIS A 342 -22.50 -13.49 -21.60
N PRO A 343 -22.50 -14.08 -22.82
CA PRO A 343 -22.96 -15.45 -23.04
C PRO A 343 -22.22 -16.52 -22.22
N ASP A 344 -20.89 -16.40 -22.13
CA ASP A 344 -20.09 -17.43 -21.44
C ASP A 344 -20.19 -17.33 -19.92
N VAL A 345 -20.21 -16.11 -19.36
CA VAL A 345 -20.51 -15.87 -17.94
C VAL A 345 -21.91 -16.36 -17.61
N TYR A 346 -22.92 -16.03 -18.42
CA TYR A 346 -24.29 -16.50 -18.21
C TYR A 346 -24.35 -18.02 -18.12
N LYS A 347 -23.69 -18.74 -19.06
CA LYS A 347 -23.61 -20.20 -19.02
C LYS A 347 -22.92 -20.72 -17.76
N GLU A 348 -21.79 -20.11 -17.37
CA GLU A 348 -21.03 -20.51 -16.19
C GLU A 348 -21.82 -20.29 -14.89
N TRP A 349 -22.42 -19.12 -14.72
CA TRP A 349 -23.20 -18.77 -13.53
C TRP A 349 -24.46 -19.62 -13.39
N ILE A 350 -25.21 -19.87 -14.48
CA ILE A 350 -26.37 -20.76 -14.45
C ILE A 350 -25.96 -22.20 -14.12
N LYS A 351 -24.85 -22.69 -14.70
CA LYS A 351 -24.32 -24.03 -14.39
C LYS A 351 -23.92 -24.17 -12.92
N SER A 352 -23.40 -23.09 -12.33
CA SER A 352 -22.99 -23.04 -10.92
C SER A 352 -24.15 -22.73 -9.96
N GLY A 353 -25.37 -22.51 -10.47
CA GLY A 353 -26.55 -22.22 -9.67
C GLY A 353 -26.62 -20.81 -9.09
N GLU A 354 -25.81 -19.88 -9.60
CA GLU A 354 -25.80 -18.48 -9.17
C GLU A 354 -27.08 -17.75 -9.64
N ARG A 355 -27.52 -16.76 -8.86
CA ARG A 355 -28.76 -16.00 -9.12
C ARG A 355 -28.48 -14.52 -9.15
N ARG A 356 -29.23 -13.78 -9.96
CA ARG A 356 -29.18 -12.31 -10.00
C ARG A 356 -29.40 -11.73 -8.60
N GLY A 357 -28.57 -10.77 -8.20
CA GLY A 357 -28.60 -10.16 -6.88
C GLY A 357 -27.89 -10.95 -5.78
N ASN A 358 -27.34 -12.13 -6.09
CA ASN A 358 -26.66 -12.98 -5.11
C ASN A 358 -25.57 -13.84 -5.77
N VAL A 359 -24.71 -13.23 -6.58
CA VAL A 359 -23.63 -13.93 -7.28
C VAL A 359 -22.38 -13.97 -6.41
N ARG A 360 -21.90 -15.17 -6.08
CA ARG A 360 -20.71 -15.36 -5.24
C ARG A 360 -19.43 -15.26 -6.05
N PHE A 361 -18.36 -14.76 -5.44
CA PHE A 361 -17.02 -14.98 -5.96
C PHE A 361 -16.57 -16.43 -5.76
N SER A 362 -15.71 -16.92 -6.66
CA SER A 362 -15.02 -18.19 -6.45
C SER A 362 -13.98 -18.04 -5.33
N HIS A 363 -13.71 -19.10 -4.57
CA HIS A 363 -12.79 -19.06 -3.42
C HIS A 363 -11.73 -20.17 -3.53
N ASP A 364 -10.48 -19.86 -3.16
CA ASP A 364 -9.41 -20.86 -3.10
C ASP A 364 -9.47 -21.68 -1.80
N ALA A 365 -8.53 -22.62 -1.62
CA ALA A 365 -8.44 -23.43 -0.41
C ALA A 365 -8.21 -22.63 0.88
N LYS A 366 -7.81 -21.36 0.77
CA LYS A 366 -7.62 -20.42 1.88
C LYS A 366 -8.77 -19.40 1.98
N ASN A 367 -9.90 -19.66 1.33
CA ASN A 367 -11.06 -18.77 1.26
C ASN A 367 -10.73 -17.36 0.73
N ARG A 368 -9.78 -17.24 -0.21
CA ARG A 368 -9.49 -15.98 -0.89
C ARG A 368 -10.35 -15.87 -2.16
N PRO A 369 -11.08 -14.77 -2.36
CA PRO A 369 -11.94 -14.59 -3.52
C PRO A 369 -11.13 -14.34 -4.79
N TYR A 370 -11.48 -15.04 -5.86
CA TYR A 370 -10.89 -14.89 -7.19
C TYR A 370 -11.97 -14.94 -8.27
N LEU A 371 -11.63 -14.42 -9.45
CA LEU A 371 -12.48 -14.51 -10.64
C LEU A 371 -12.10 -15.75 -11.45
N SER A 372 -13.06 -16.49 -11.97
CA SER A 372 -12.82 -17.53 -12.97
C SER A 372 -12.15 -16.95 -14.22
N ARG A 373 -11.55 -17.79 -15.07
CA ARG A 373 -10.96 -17.31 -16.34
C ARG A 373 -12.03 -16.69 -17.26
N VAL A 374 -13.24 -17.24 -17.25
CA VAL A 374 -14.38 -16.73 -18.01
C VAL A 374 -14.79 -15.36 -17.49
N GLU A 375 -14.89 -15.20 -16.17
CA GLU A 375 -15.22 -13.93 -15.52
C GLU A 375 -14.16 -12.86 -15.81
N VAL A 376 -12.87 -13.15 -15.65
CA VAL A 376 -11.80 -12.17 -15.92
C VAL A 376 -11.82 -11.70 -17.37
N LYS A 377 -11.96 -12.64 -18.33
CA LYS A 377 -12.03 -12.31 -19.75
C LYS A 377 -13.25 -11.43 -20.04
N ALA A 378 -14.42 -11.78 -19.51
CA ALA A 378 -15.63 -10.98 -19.68
C ALA A 378 -15.51 -9.56 -19.11
N VAL A 379 -14.93 -9.40 -17.91
CA VAL A 379 -14.67 -8.07 -17.33
C VAL A 379 -13.76 -7.26 -18.26
N ALA A 380 -12.71 -7.87 -18.82
CA ALA A 380 -11.82 -7.20 -19.78
C ALA A 380 -12.56 -6.77 -21.06
N GLU A 381 -13.41 -7.65 -21.63
CA GLU A 381 -14.23 -7.35 -22.82
C GLU A 381 -15.20 -6.20 -22.58
N ILE A 382 -15.89 -6.20 -21.43
CA ILE A 382 -16.84 -5.15 -21.05
C ILE A 382 -16.11 -3.81 -20.87
N ILE A 383 -14.97 -3.80 -20.20
CA ILE A 383 -14.17 -2.58 -20.00
C ILE A 383 -13.67 -2.02 -21.33
N ILE A 384 -13.11 -2.88 -22.19
CA ILE A 384 -12.60 -2.45 -23.49
C ILE A 384 -13.74 -1.88 -24.33
N SER A 385 -14.84 -2.61 -24.47
CA SER A 385 -15.98 -2.19 -25.31
C SER A 385 -16.63 -0.88 -24.83
N ARG A 386 -16.70 -0.64 -23.51
CA ARG A 386 -17.30 0.56 -22.94
C ARG A 386 -16.39 1.78 -22.96
N HIS A 387 -15.07 1.59 -22.79
CA HIS A 387 -14.18 2.70 -22.45
C HIS A 387 -12.91 2.80 -23.29
N LEU A 388 -12.47 1.74 -23.97
CA LEU A 388 -11.15 1.67 -24.59
C LEU A 388 -11.16 1.08 -26.02
N SER A 389 -12.32 1.02 -26.68
CA SER A 389 -12.52 0.41 -28.01
C SER A 389 -11.56 0.92 -29.10
N THR A 390 -11.03 2.14 -28.97
CA THR A 390 -10.12 2.76 -29.93
C THR A 390 -8.63 2.52 -29.63
N ARG A 391 -8.30 1.77 -28.58
CA ARG A 391 -6.92 1.65 -28.06
C ARG A 391 -6.20 0.35 -28.42
N GLY A 392 -6.84 -0.53 -29.22
CA GLY A 392 -6.22 -1.76 -29.74
C GLY A 392 -5.84 -2.81 -28.68
N VAL A 393 -6.32 -2.67 -27.44
CA VAL A 393 -6.04 -3.60 -26.34
C VAL A 393 -6.89 -4.85 -26.50
N LYS A 394 -6.27 -6.03 -26.54
CA LYS A 394 -6.98 -7.31 -26.63
C LYS A 394 -7.49 -7.75 -25.23
N PRO A 395 -8.73 -8.24 -25.10
CA PRO A 395 -9.25 -8.74 -23.82
C PRO A 395 -8.44 -9.90 -23.24
N GLU A 396 -7.98 -10.83 -24.09
CA GLU A 396 -7.16 -11.98 -23.69
C GLU A 396 -5.84 -11.56 -23.04
N ALA A 397 -5.25 -10.50 -23.58
CA ALA A 397 -4.04 -9.88 -23.07
C ALA A 397 -4.23 -9.31 -21.65
N LEU A 398 -5.33 -8.59 -21.42
CA LEU A 398 -5.65 -8.07 -20.08
C LEU A 398 -5.92 -9.21 -19.09
N ALA A 399 -6.63 -10.26 -19.53
CA ALA A 399 -6.91 -11.41 -18.69
C ALA A 399 -5.63 -12.18 -18.30
N ALA A 400 -4.70 -12.35 -19.25
CA ALA A 400 -3.38 -12.91 -18.99
C ALA A 400 -2.55 -12.03 -18.03
N LEU A 401 -2.61 -10.70 -18.17
CA LEU A 401 -1.97 -9.79 -17.21
C LEU A 401 -2.59 -9.90 -15.80
N ALA A 402 -3.91 -10.04 -15.67
CA ALA A 402 -4.53 -10.28 -14.38
C ALA A 402 -4.02 -11.58 -13.71
N GLU A 403 -3.79 -12.64 -14.49
CA GLU A 403 -3.18 -13.87 -13.99
C GLU A 403 -1.77 -13.61 -13.44
N VAL A 404 -0.90 -12.93 -14.19
CA VAL A 404 0.48 -12.65 -13.77
C VAL A 404 0.55 -11.65 -12.61
N CYS A 405 -0.37 -10.68 -12.58
CA CYS A 405 -0.43 -9.64 -11.56
C CYS A 405 -0.92 -10.20 -10.22
N SER A 406 -2.04 -10.91 -10.22
CA SER A 406 -2.79 -11.22 -9.01
C SER A 406 -3.23 -12.68 -8.92
N MET A 407 -2.90 -13.55 -9.87
CA MET A 407 -3.49 -14.89 -9.97
C MET A 407 -5.03 -14.85 -9.98
N ARG A 408 -5.59 -13.76 -10.52
CA ARG A 408 -7.04 -13.44 -10.54
C ARG A 408 -7.70 -13.20 -9.18
N PHE A 409 -6.92 -13.06 -8.10
CA PHE A 409 -7.48 -12.71 -6.80
C PHE A 409 -8.08 -11.30 -6.84
N VAL A 410 -9.33 -11.17 -6.39
CA VAL A 410 -10.09 -9.91 -6.37
C VAL A 410 -9.31 -8.82 -5.64
N HIS A 411 -8.73 -9.20 -4.50
CA HIS A 411 -7.98 -8.28 -3.67
C HIS A 411 -6.51 -8.13 -4.08
N GLY A 412 -6.01 -8.90 -5.04
CA GLY A 412 -4.59 -8.93 -5.39
C GLY A 412 -3.74 -9.85 -4.50
N VAL A 413 -2.42 -9.80 -4.69
CA VAL A 413 -1.45 -10.65 -4.01
C VAL A 413 -0.26 -9.82 -3.55
N SER A 414 0.15 -10.00 -2.29
CA SER A 414 1.29 -9.28 -1.71
C SER A 414 1.14 -7.76 -1.90
N THR A 415 2.11 -7.07 -2.50
CA THR A 415 2.08 -5.62 -2.71
C THR A 415 1.15 -5.18 -3.84
N ARG A 416 0.71 -6.11 -4.71
CA ARG A 416 -0.14 -5.81 -5.86
C ARG A 416 -1.58 -5.76 -5.41
N THR A 417 -2.21 -4.60 -5.56
CA THR A 417 -3.58 -4.36 -5.10
C THR A 417 -4.55 -4.62 -6.26
N GLY A 418 -5.63 -5.34 -5.96
CA GLY A 418 -6.68 -5.62 -6.92
C GLY A 418 -6.27 -6.62 -8.01
N LEU A 419 -7.20 -6.86 -8.93
CA LEU A 419 -7.06 -7.78 -10.05
C LEU A 419 -5.86 -7.46 -10.96
N MET A 420 -5.65 -6.17 -11.25
CA MET A 420 -4.64 -5.70 -12.21
C MET A 420 -3.33 -5.25 -11.56
N GLY A 421 -3.21 -5.34 -10.24
CA GLY A 421 -1.98 -5.03 -9.50
C GLY A 421 -1.51 -3.57 -9.62
N ILE A 422 -2.38 -2.66 -10.05
CA ILE A 422 -2.12 -1.22 -10.11
C ILE A 422 -2.20 -0.66 -8.69
N ASP A 423 -1.24 0.18 -8.32
CA ASP A 423 -1.26 0.89 -7.05
C ASP A 423 -2.17 2.13 -7.11
N TYR A 424 -2.64 2.56 -5.94
CA TYR A 424 -3.53 3.71 -5.81
C TYR A 424 -2.98 4.98 -6.47
N PRO A 425 -1.70 5.36 -6.33
CA PRO A 425 -1.19 6.60 -6.92
C PRO A 425 -1.14 6.58 -8.45
N THR A 426 -0.81 5.43 -9.05
CA THR A 426 -0.88 5.26 -10.50
C THR A 426 -2.32 5.38 -10.98
N ALA A 427 -3.28 4.76 -10.28
CA ALA A 427 -4.70 4.85 -10.64
C ALA A 427 -5.24 6.30 -10.52
N VAL A 428 -4.89 7.01 -9.45
CA VAL A 428 -5.27 8.42 -9.25
C VAL A 428 -4.68 9.31 -10.35
N TRP A 429 -3.42 9.10 -10.72
CA TRP A 429 -2.78 9.85 -11.80
C TRP A 429 -3.42 9.57 -13.16
N LEU A 430 -3.74 8.30 -13.46
CA LEU A 430 -4.49 7.95 -14.67
C LEU A 430 -5.84 8.69 -14.71
N SER A 431 -6.53 8.77 -13.58
CA SER A 431 -7.83 9.46 -13.47
C SER A 431 -7.73 10.98 -13.61
N ARG A 432 -6.82 11.59 -12.86
CA ARG A 432 -6.68 13.04 -12.74
C ARG A 432 -5.98 13.65 -13.95
N ASP A 433 -4.81 13.09 -14.30
CA ASP A 433 -3.86 13.69 -15.23
C ASP A 433 -3.96 13.08 -16.64
N CYS A 434 -4.31 11.80 -16.76
CA CYS A 434 -4.53 11.16 -18.07
C CYS A 434 -6.00 11.14 -18.52
N GLY A 435 -6.94 11.57 -17.67
CA GLY A 435 -8.36 11.73 -18.01
C GLY A 435 -9.20 10.45 -17.95
N TYR A 436 -8.69 9.36 -17.36
CA TYR A 436 -9.42 8.09 -17.23
C TYR A 436 -10.39 8.10 -16.04
N ARG A 437 -11.60 8.63 -16.25
CA ARG A 437 -12.56 8.97 -15.17
C ARG A 437 -13.82 8.09 -15.10
N ALA A 438 -13.83 6.91 -15.73
CA ALA A 438 -15.03 6.05 -15.73
C ALA A 438 -15.36 5.47 -14.34
N TYR A 439 -14.35 5.30 -13.48
CA TYR A 439 -14.49 4.82 -12.12
C TYR A 439 -13.92 5.85 -11.13
N THR A 440 -14.63 6.07 -10.03
CA THR A 440 -14.22 7.01 -8.97
C THR A 440 -13.26 6.33 -8.00
N LEU A 441 -12.22 7.04 -7.57
CA LEU A 441 -11.24 6.59 -6.58
C LEU A 441 -11.25 7.54 -5.39
N ILE A 442 -11.58 7.00 -4.22
CA ILE A 442 -11.57 7.69 -2.93
C ILE A 442 -10.42 7.15 -2.07
N SER A 443 -10.20 5.83 -2.11
CA SER A 443 -9.24 5.08 -1.29
C SER A 443 -8.63 3.91 -2.06
N VAL A 444 -7.64 3.25 -1.44
CA VAL A 444 -7.04 2.03 -1.99
C VAL A 444 -8.04 0.88 -2.15
N ASP A 445 -9.10 0.85 -1.34
CA ASP A 445 -10.09 -0.23 -1.34
C ASP A 445 -10.95 -0.23 -2.61
N ASP A 446 -11.06 0.90 -3.31
CA ASP A 446 -11.81 1.00 -4.57
C ASP A 446 -11.17 0.14 -5.68
N LEU A 447 -9.87 -0.15 -5.57
CA LEU A 447 -9.16 -1.04 -6.48
C LEU A 447 -9.46 -2.53 -6.24
N TYR A 448 -10.23 -2.88 -5.19
CA TYR A 448 -10.77 -4.22 -4.98
C TYR A 448 -12.04 -4.49 -5.79
N ASN A 449 -12.64 -3.47 -6.41
CA ASN A 449 -13.67 -3.67 -7.42
C ASN A 449 -13.00 -4.21 -8.71
N PRO A 450 -13.38 -5.42 -9.20
CA PRO A 450 -12.76 -6.02 -10.39
C PRO A 450 -12.83 -5.15 -11.63
N PHE A 451 -13.92 -4.41 -11.84
CA PHE A 451 -14.11 -3.50 -12.98
C PHE A 451 -13.24 -2.26 -12.85
N ALA A 452 -13.19 -1.62 -11.68
CA ALA A 452 -12.32 -0.48 -11.45
C ALA A 452 -10.84 -0.88 -11.63
N SER A 453 -10.43 -2.02 -11.07
CA SER A 453 -9.07 -2.55 -11.22
C SER A 453 -8.75 -2.84 -12.68
N MET A 454 -9.63 -3.53 -13.40
CA MET A 454 -9.49 -3.81 -14.84
C MET A 454 -9.38 -2.52 -15.66
N TYR A 455 -10.25 -1.54 -15.39
CA TYR A 455 -10.25 -0.24 -16.07
C TYR A 455 -8.92 0.50 -15.93
N PHE A 456 -8.41 0.65 -14.71
CA PHE A 456 -7.13 1.34 -14.50
C PHE A 456 -5.94 0.53 -15.02
N GLY A 457 -5.98 -0.81 -14.95
CA GLY A 457 -4.98 -1.66 -15.60
C GLY A 457 -4.96 -1.49 -17.11
N ALA A 458 -6.12 -1.56 -17.76
CA ALA A 458 -6.23 -1.35 -19.20
C ALA A 458 -5.83 0.07 -19.62
N SER A 459 -6.17 1.08 -18.81
CA SER A 459 -5.76 2.47 -19.01
C SER A 459 -4.24 2.65 -18.90
N TYR A 460 -3.60 1.95 -17.96
CA TYR A 460 -2.14 1.97 -17.82
C TYR A 460 -1.44 1.32 -19.01
N LEU A 461 -1.94 0.17 -19.46
CA LEU A 461 -1.45 -0.51 -20.67
C LEU A 461 -1.59 0.40 -21.91
N ALA A 462 -2.74 1.05 -22.06
CA ALA A 462 -2.98 2.00 -23.16
C ALA A 462 -2.08 3.24 -23.10
N TRP A 463 -1.67 3.66 -21.90
CA TRP A 463 -0.67 4.73 -21.76
C TRP A 463 0.75 4.24 -22.11
N LEU A 464 1.12 3.02 -21.66
CA LEU A 464 2.41 2.42 -21.95
C LEU A 464 2.63 2.16 -23.44
N SER A 465 1.58 1.88 -24.22
CA SER A 465 1.71 1.69 -25.67
C SER A 465 2.19 2.92 -26.41
N GLN A 466 2.03 4.12 -25.82
CA GLN A 466 2.50 5.40 -26.34
C GLN A 466 3.58 6.03 -25.45
N TYR A 467 4.25 5.23 -24.62
CA TYR A 467 5.26 5.71 -23.68
C TYR A 467 6.35 6.52 -24.42
N GLU A 468 6.75 7.67 -23.86
CA GLU A 468 7.68 8.63 -24.49
C GLU A 468 7.23 9.17 -25.87
N GLY A 469 5.94 9.08 -26.18
CA GLY A 469 5.39 9.60 -27.44
C GLY A 469 5.73 8.74 -28.66
N ARG A 470 6.15 7.49 -28.45
CA ARG A 470 6.38 6.50 -29.50
C ARG A 470 5.55 5.25 -29.25
N GLU A 471 5.21 4.56 -30.33
CA GLU A 471 4.62 3.23 -30.24
C GLU A 471 5.66 2.25 -29.66
N GLN A 472 5.26 1.48 -28.67
CA GLN A 472 6.13 0.51 -28.00
C GLN A 472 5.78 -0.92 -28.43
N SER A 473 6.77 -1.81 -28.38
CA SER A 473 6.52 -3.24 -28.59
C SER A 473 5.68 -3.83 -27.47
N TYR A 474 4.94 -4.89 -27.78
CA TYR A 474 4.09 -5.53 -26.79
C TYR A 474 4.88 -6.14 -25.63
N GLU A 475 6.06 -6.69 -25.92
CA GLU A 475 7.01 -7.16 -24.89
C GLU A 475 7.43 -6.01 -23.95
N PHE A 476 7.79 -4.84 -24.49
CA PHE A 476 8.14 -3.68 -23.67
C PHE A 476 6.96 -3.29 -22.77
N ILE A 477 5.75 -3.24 -23.32
CA ILE A 477 4.55 -2.84 -22.57
C ILE A 477 4.34 -3.77 -21.38
N VAL A 478 4.39 -5.10 -21.57
CA VAL A 478 4.18 -6.08 -20.49
C VAL A 478 5.28 -5.98 -19.43
N GLN A 479 6.54 -5.87 -19.85
CA GLN A 479 7.67 -5.72 -18.93
C GLN A 479 7.59 -4.40 -18.14
N ALA A 480 7.24 -3.31 -18.81
CA ALA A 480 7.03 -1.99 -18.20
C ALA A 480 5.83 -1.98 -17.25
N TYR A 481 4.78 -2.72 -17.57
CA TYR A 481 3.60 -2.86 -16.71
C TYR A 481 3.97 -3.50 -15.37
N LEU A 482 4.73 -4.60 -15.42
CA LEU A 482 5.04 -5.42 -14.25
C LEU A 482 6.24 -4.88 -13.44
N GLY A 483 7.24 -4.34 -14.13
CA GLY A 483 8.49 -3.85 -13.55
C GLY A 483 8.61 -2.32 -13.44
N GLY A 484 7.75 -1.57 -14.12
CA GLY A 484 7.87 -0.12 -14.31
C GLY A 484 8.64 0.23 -15.59
N PRO A 485 8.23 1.27 -16.34
CA PRO A 485 8.82 1.59 -17.65
C PRO A 485 10.29 1.99 -17.61
N GLU A 486 10.77 2.51 -16.47
CA GLU A 486 12.18 2.86 -16.28
C GLU A 486 13.08 1.66 -15.99
N ASN A 487 12.51 0.49 -15.67
CA ASN A 487 13.25 -0.70 -15.23
C ASN A 487 13.26 -1.83 -16.29
N VAL A 488 12.78 -1.55 -17.50
CA VAL A 488 12.73 -2.54 -18.57
C VAL A 488 14.15 -2.87 -19.02
N SER A 489 14.64 -4.06 -18.66
CA SER A 489 15.93 -4.59 -19.07
C SER A 489 15.86 -6.11 -19.24
N LEU A 490 16.45 -6.63 -20.32
CA LEU A 490 16.30 -8.03 -20.74
C LEU A 490 16.63 -9.07 -19.64
N GLN A 491 17.51 -8.74 -18.69
CA GLN A 491 17.90 -9.66 -17.61
C GLN A 491 16.93 -9.68 -16.42
N GLU A 492 16.38 -8.53 -16.01
CA GLU A 492 15.51 -8.44 -14.83
C GLU A 492 14.02 -8.62 -15.19
N THR A 493 13.60 -8.19 -16.37
CA THR A 493 12.18 -8.22 -16.79
C THR A 493 11.84 -9.33 -17.78
N GLY A 494 12.82 -10.05 -18.33
CA GLY A 494 12.62 -11.20 -19.23
C GLY A 494 11.68 -12.29 -18.68
N PRO A 495 11.79 -12.71 -17.40
CA PRO A 495 10.88 -13.69 -16.82
C PRO A 495 9.40 -13.27 -16.83
N PHE A 496 9.11 -11.97 -16.74
CA PHE A 496 7.73 -11.47 -16.78
C PHE A 496 7.06 -11.70 -18.13
N TRP A 497 7.81 -11.54 -19.22
CA TRP A 497 7.30 -11.78 -20.57
C TRP A 497 6.95 -13.25 -20.78
N ASN A 498 7.82 -14.17 -20.34
CA ASN A 498 7.57 -15.60 -20.45
C ASN A 498 6.32 -16.04 -19.65
N GLN A 499 6.17 -15.55 -18.41
CA GLN A 499 4.98 -15.81 -17.58
C GLN A 499 3.69 -15.29 -18.24
N PHE A 500 3.79 -14.12 -18.87
CA PHE A 500 2.67 -13.55 -19.61
C PHE A 500 2.29 -14.39 -20.82
N LEU A 501 3.26 -14.81 -21.64
CA LEU A 501 3.00 -15.66 -22.80
C LEU A 501 2.37 -17.01 -22.40
N GLU A 502 2.89 -17.64 -21.34
CA GLU A 502 2.31 -18.88 -20.80
C GLU A 502 0.85 -18.66 -20.37
N SER A 503 0.58 -17.57 -19.66
CA SER A 503 -0.78 -17.22 -19.23
C SER A 503 -1.70 -16.92 -20.42
N LEU A 504 -1.21 -16.28 -21.47
CA LEU A 504 -1.98 -15.89 -22.65
C LEU A 504 -2.57 -17.11 -23.39
N THR A 505 -1.83 -18.22 -23.45
CA THR A 505 -2.32 -19.48 -24.08
C THR A 505 -3.62 -20.00 -23.46
N GLN A 506 -3.90 -19.64 -22.19
CA GLN A 506 -5.09 -20.09 -21.47
C GLN A 506 -6.37 -19.31 -21.84
N TYR A 507 -6.23 -18.17 -22.53
CA TYR A 507 -7.33 -17.28 -22.91
C TYR A 507 -7.58 -17.22 -24.42
N GLN A 508 -6.63 -17.73 -25.22
CA GLN A 508 -6.75 -17.84 -26.66
C GLN A 508 -7.63 -19.05 -27.03
N ASP A 509 -8.61 -18.84 -27.92
CA ASP A 509 -9.42 -19.93 -28.45
C ASP A 509 -8.61 -20.75 -29.45
N PRO A 510 -8.41 -22.07 -29.25
CA PRO A 510 -7.66 -22.91 -30.19
C PRO A 510 -8.30 -23.01 -31.59
N LYS A 511 -9.51 -22.46 -31.78
CA LYS A 511 -10.27 -22.51 -33.04
C LYS A 511 -10.15 -21.25 -33.91
N LYS A 512 -9.52 -20.17 -33.44
CA LYS A 512 -9.47 -18.89 -34.18
C LYS A 512 -8.22 -18.71 -35.04
N ASP A 513 -7.18 -19.53 -34.84
CA ASP A 513 -5.88 -19.36 -35.51
C ASP A 513 -5.82 -19.87 -36.97
N ASN A 514 -6.88 -20.53 -37.46
CA ASN A 514 -6.89 -21.09 -38.82
C ASN A 514 -7.40 -20.14 -39.91
N ASN A 515 -7.76 -18.88 -39.61
CA ASN A 515 -8.25 -17.95 -40.63
C ASN A 515 -7.92 -16.48 -40.33
N ASN A 516 -6.62 -16.15 -40.29
CA ASN A 516 -6.03 -15.04 -41.05
C ASN A 516 -4.59 -14.77 -40.60
N SER A 517 -3.68 -15.14 -41.48
CA SER A 517 -2.30 -14.67 -41.55
C SER A 517 -2.23 -13.14 -41.55
N CYS A 518 -1.67 -12.55 -40.51
CA CYS A 518 -0.48 -11.68 -40.55
C CYS A 518 -0.23 -11.13 -39.13
N CYS A 519 0.94 -11.41 -38.56
CA CYS A 519 1.29 -11.11 -37.18
C CYS A 519 1.34 -9.61 -36.88
N ILE A 520 0.51 -9.14 -35.95
CA ILE A 520 0.94 -8.27 -34.85
C ILE A 520 0.35 -8.88 -33.56
N LEU A 521 1.21 -9.62 -32.87
CA LEU A 521 1.01 -10.12 -31.51
C LEU A 521 1.48 -9.07 -30.51
#